data_AF-A0A925XDH3-F1
#
_entry.id   AF-A0A925XDH3-F1
#
_cell.length_a   1.000
_cell.length_b   1.000
_cell.length_c   1.000
_cell.angle_alpha   90.00
_cell.angle_beta   90.00
_cell.angle_gamma   90.00
#
_symmetry.space_group_name_H-M   'P 1'
#
loop_
_entity.id
_entity.type
_entity.pdbx_description
1 polymer ?
#
loop_
_entity_poly.entity_id
_entity_poly.type
_entity_poly.pdbx_seq_one_letter_code
_entity_poly.pdbx_strand_id
1 'polypeptide(L)' 'MPATAEEIVSAAIQLPESDRLAIVSQFLEIMGDEDHLPRVNDPDFVDELRRRRNDPADAVPWSQLRDEV' A
#
# COMPACT_ATOMS: atom_id res chain seq x y z
N MET A 1 5.61 -15.66 -18.88
CA MET A 1 6.18 -14.99 -17.69
C MET A 1 5.40 -13.72 -17.46
N PRO A 2 4.95 -13.41 -16.23
CA PRO A 2 4.35 -12.10 -15.95
C PRO A 2 5.42 -11.01 -16.11
N ALA A 3 4.99 -9.83 -16.55
CA ALA A 3 5.87 -8.68 -16.69
C ALA A 3 6.39 -8.22 -15.32
N THR A 4 7.63 -7.73 -15.27
CA THR A 4 8.19 -7.14 -14.04
C THR A 4 7.60 -5.75 -13.80
N ALA A 5 7.75 -5.24 -12.57
CA ALA A 5 7.32 -3.89 -12.23
C ALA A 5 8.03 -2.84 -13.10
N GLU A 6 9.34 -2.99 -13.36
CA GLU A 6 10.06 -2.08 -14.25
C GLU A 6 9.54 -2.12 -15.69
N GLU A 7 9.20 -3.30 -16.21
CA GLU A 7 8.65 -3.45 -17.56
C GLU A 7 7.29 -2.75 -17.70
N ILE A 8 6.44 -2.84 -16.67
CA ILE A 8 5.12 -2.19 -16.64
C ILE A 8 5.27 -0.67 -16.60
N VAL A 9 6.15 -0.14 -15.75
CA VAL A 9 6.39 1.31 -15.64
C VAL A 9 6.98 1.86 -16.93
N SER A 10 7.96 1.16 -17.51
CA SER A 10 8.57 1.55 -18.78
C SER A 10 7.52 1.64 -19.91
N ALA A 11 6.63 0.64 -19.99
CA ALA A 11 5.54 0.65 -20.96
C ALA A 11 4.55 1.81 -20.74
N ALA A 12 4.20 2.11 -19.49
CA ALA A 12 3.28 3.19 -19.15
C ALA A 12 3.81 4.58 -19.55
N ILE A 13 5.12 4.81 -19.45
CA ILE A 13 5.75 6.09 -19.84
C ILE A 13 5.66 6.33 -21.36
N GLN A 14 5.67 5.26 -22.17
CA GLN A 14 5.61 5.35 -23.63
C GLN A 14 4.20 5.62 -24.18
N LEU A 15 3.17 5.56 -23.34
CA LEU A 15 1.79 5.83 -23.75
C LEU A 15 1.59 7.31 -24.12
N PRO A 16 0.58 7.64 -24.95
CA PRO A 16 0.12 9.01 -25.14
C PRO A 16 -0.19 9.72 -23.82
N GLU A 17 0.00 11.04 -23.79
CA GLU A 17 -0.22 11.83 -22.58
C GLU A 17 -1.62 11.68 -21.99
N SER A 18 -2.66 11.62 -22.84
CA SER A 18 -4.04 11.37 -22.43
C SER A 18 -4.19 10.09 -21.61
N ASP A 19 -3.51 9.03 -22.03
CA ASP A 19 -3.65 7.71 -21.45
C ASP A 19 -2.86 7.62 -20.14
N ARG A 20 -1.69 8.28 -20.08
CA ARG A 20 -0.93 8.43 -18.84
C ARG A 20 -1.72 9.21 -17.78
N LEU A 21 -2.39 10.30 -18.18
CA LEU A 21 -3.22 11.09 -17.28
C LEU A 21 -4.41 10.26 -16.75
N ALA A 22 -5.08 9.50 -17.61
CA ALA A 22 -6.16 8.62 -17.19
C ALA A 22 -5.71 7.57 -16.16
N ILE A 23 -4.53 6.98 -16.35
CA ILE A 23 -3.93 6.02 -15.41
C ILE A 23 -3.63 6.70 -14.07
N VAL A 24 -2.99 7.88 -14.09
CA VAL A 24 -2.67 8.63 -12.86
C VAL A 24 -3.94 9.04 -12.11
N SER A 25 -4.98 9.51 -12.81
CA SER A 25 -6.26 9.84 -12.19
C SER A 25 -6.88 8.64 -11.48
N GLN A 26 -6.89 7.47 -12.11
CA GLN A 26 -7.38 6.24 -11.45
C GLN A 26 -6.55 5.85 -10.24
N PHE A 27 -5.22 5.99 -10.30
CA PHE A 27 -4.38 5.75 -9.13
C PHE A 27 -4.70 6.71 -7.98
N LEU A 28 -4.90 7.99 -8.27
CA LEU A 28 -5.25 8.98 -7.25
C LEU A 28 -6.64 8.71 -6.66
N GLU A 29 -7.60 8.25 -7.46
CA GLU A 29 -8.92 7.82 -6.97
C GLU A 29 -8.83 6.59 -6.05
N ILE A 30 -7.97 5.63 -6.38
CA ILE A 30 -7.80 4.38 -5.61
C ILE A 30 -6.99 4.63 -4.32
N MET A 31 -5.97 5.50 -4.36
CA MET A 31 -5.15 5.81 -3.20
C MET A 31 -5.93 6.58 -2.13
N GLY A 32 -7.04 7.24 -2.50
CA GLY A 32 -7.87 8.02 -1.59
C GLY A 32 -7.12 9.21 -0.98
N ASP A 33 -7.76 9.96 -0.08
CA ASP A 33 -7.07 10.96 0.73
C ASP A 33 -6.05 10.26 1.65
N GLU A 34 -4.77 10.32 1.28
CA GLU A 34 -3.64 9.78 2.04
C GLU A 34 -3.51 10.36 3.48
N ASP A 35 -4.36 11.34 3.82
CA ASP A 35 -4.42 11.96 5.15
C ASP A 35 -4.95 11.04 6.26
N HIS A 36 -5.44 9.84 5.93
CA HIS A 36 -5.97 8.89 6.91
C HIS A 36 -5.15 7.60 7.06
N LEU A 37 -4.10 7.41 6.26
CA LEU A 37 -3.19 6.28 6.43
C LEU A 37 -2.10 6.66 7.44
N PRO A 38 -1.80 5.80 8.44
CA PRO A 38 -0.64 6.02 9.30
C PRO A 38 0.61 6.09 8.42
N ARG A 39 1.19 7.28 8.33
CA ARG A 39 2.37 7.51 7.51
C ARG A 39 3.48 6.63 8.09
N VAL A 40 4.16 5.86 7.25
CA VAL A 40 5.28 4.98 7.67
C VAL A 40 6.40 5.77 8.37
N ASN A 41 6.43 7.10 8.19
CA ASN A 41 7.36 8.03 8.85
C ASN A 41 6.83 8.61 10.18
N ASP A 42 5.67 8.19 10.66
CA ASP A 42 5.14 8.58 11.98
C ASP A 42 5.94 7.84 13.09
N PRO A 43 6.70 8.57 13.92
CA PRO A 43 7.50 7.97 15.00
C PRO A 43 6.64 7.14 15.96
N ASP A 44 5.40 7.59 16.25
CA ASP A 44 4.51 6.93 17.19
C ASP A 44 4.02 5.59 16.63
N PHE A 45 3.78 5.53 15.32
CA PHE A 45 3.43 4.29 14.63
C PHE A 45 4.59 3.28 14.65
N VAL A 46 5.83 3.74 14.42
CA VAL A 46 7.03 2.88 14.46
C VAL A 46 7.26 2.33 15.86
N ASP A 47 7.06 3.14 16.90
CA ASP A 47 7.24 2.72 18.28
C ASP A 47 6.15 1.73 18.71
N GLU A 48 4.91 1.89 18.25
CA GLU A 48 3.85 0.91 18.46
C GLU A 48 4.13 -0.43 17.76
N LEU A 49 4.64 -0.42 16.53
CA LEU A 49 5.06 -1.64 15.83
C LEU A 49 6.19 -2.36 16.58
N ARG A 50 7.16 -1.62 17.12
CA ARG A 50 8.24 -2.18 17.96
C ARG A 50 7.69 -2.77 19.25
N ARG A 51 6.73 -2.09 19.90
CA ARG A 51 6.05 -2.59 21.10
C ARG A 51 5.37 -3.92 20.82
N ARG A 52 4.52 -4.00 19.78
CA ARG A 52 3.80 -5.24 19.40
C ARG A 52 4.73 -6.38 18.99
N ARG A 53 5.86 -6.07 18.36
CA ARG A 53 6.87 -7.07 18.02
C ARG A 53 7.51 -7.69 19.28
N ASN A 54 7.77 -6.86 20.29
CA ASN A 54 8.46 -7.29 21.51
C ASN A 54 7.49 -7.86 22.57
N ASP A 55 6.21 -7.52 22.49
CA ASP A 55 5.15 -8.04 23.35
C ASP A 55 3.93 -8.49 22.51
N PRO A 56 3.91 -9.77 22.09
CA PRO A 56 2.85 -10.32 21.25
C PRO A 56 1.62 -10.77 22.03
N ALA A 57 1.47 -10.39 23.32
CA ALA A 57 0.36 -10.82 24.15
C ALA A 57 -1.02 -10.50 23.53
N ASP A 58 -1.11 -9.42 22.75
CA ASP A 58 -2.33 -8.98 22.06
C ASP A 58 -2.33 -9.31 20.55
N ALA A 59 -1.41 -10.14 20.06
CA ALA A 59 -1.35 -10.52 18.66
C ALA A 59 -2.46 -11.51 18.32
N VAL A 60 -3.32 -11.16 17.34
CA VAL A 60 -4.34 -12.07 16.81
C VAL A 60 -3.71 -12.96 15.73
N PRO A 61 -3.79 -14.30 15.83
CA PRO A 61 -3.33 -15.20 14.79
C PRO A 61 -4.05 -14.95 13.47
N TRP A 62 -3.30 -14.95 12.36
CA TRP A 62 -3.85 -14.72 11.02
C TRP A 62 -4.95 -15.74 10.63
N SER A 63 -4.93 -16.93 11.22
CA SER A 63 -5.99 -17.92 11.05
C SER A 63 -7.34 -17.47 11.60
N GLN A 64 -7.39 -16.59 12.60
CA GLN A 64 -8.62 -16.09 13.22
C GLN A 64 -9.24 -14.91 12.47
N LEU A 65 -8.47 -14.18 11.66
CA LEU A 65 -8.96 -13.03 10.89
C LEU A 65 -9.63 -13.42 9.57
N ARG A 66 -9.43 -14.66 9.11
CA ARG A 66 -9.90 -15.12 7.79
C ARG A 66 -11.39 -15.39 7.72
N ASP A 67 -12.05 -15.49 8.88
CA ASP A 67 -13.47 -15.83 8.98
C ASP A 67 -14.37 -14.59 9.07
N GLU A 68 -13.80 -13.39 9.13
CA GLU A 68 -14.53 -12.11 9.30
C GLU A 68 -14.53 -11.20 8.06
N VAL A 69 -14.00 -11.67 6.91
CA VAL A 69 -13.90 -10.89 5.65
C VAL A 69 -14.59 -11.60 4.49
#